data_AF-A0A858RJT8-F1
#
_entry.id   AF-A0A858RJT8-F1
#
_cell.length_a   1.000
_cell.length_b   1.000
_cell.length_c   1.000
_cell.angle_alpha   90.00
_cell.angle_beta   90.00
_cell.angle_gamma   90.00
#
_symmetry.space_group_name_H-M   'P 1'
#
loop_
_entity.id
_entity.type
_entity.pdbx_description
1 polymer ?
#
loop_
_entity_poly.entity_id
_entity_poly.type
_entity_poly.pdbx_seq_one_letter_code
_entity_poly.pdbx_strand_id
1 'polypeptide(L)'
;MRWLSFIPAAAALALSSCKLVHGPPEKRAEFPASHPAVHYVGRWEETADGDRRASWPGFYLSTGFTGRSIAVQIDDPGNYFNVHIDGEFQRVVRGPGNAGWVTLAKGLSPGSHSLRLARRNISFARPTEISRFALDEGSRLIDERSQPRLKIEFIGDSFTAAEGNEATAPTLPWERKFAVTDSEKGYAAMIARDLDAEYVTVCRSGNGVLCDWQGSRSSAMVERYGRTLMDERSPRWDFSCWTPDLVVISLGLNDRTGLARKDGSIREKDSANFRREYRRLIDTVRAAHPQARIVALSPYTPWAREQIGRVVTELGSPRVTYATFDEFPGGYVADGHPTVETHRKMADQILPQLPGLKPSRNRR
;
A
#
# COMPACT_ATOMS: atom_id res chain seq x y z
N MET A 1 -32.43 -40.12 48.71
CA MET A 1 -31.14 -40.37 48.03
C MET A 1 -30.55 -39.02 47.64
N ARG A 2 -29.36 -38.72 48.14
CA ARG A 2 -28.56 -37.53 47.82
C ARG A 2 -28.12 -37.57 46.36
N TRP A 3 -28.17 -36.44 45.65
CA TRP A 3 -27.14 -36.04 44.69
C TRP A 3 -26.97 -34.52 44.74
N LEU A 4 -25.79 -34.11 45.18
CA LEU A 4 -25.29 -32.73 45.17
C LEU A 4 -25.10 -32.28 43.72
N SER A 5 -25.53 -31.06 43.40
CA SER A 5 -25.11 -30.37 42.17
C SER A 5 -24.28 -29.16 42.58
N PHE A 6 -22.98 -29.27 42.33
CA PHE A 6 -22.00 -28.19 42.45
C PHE A 6 -22.32 -27.10 41.41
N ILE A 7 -22.49 -25.86 41.86
CA ILE A 7 -22.42 -24.67 41.00
C ILE A 7 -20.99 -24.15 41.13
N PRO A 8 -20.16 -24.14 40.07
CA PRO A 8 -18.87 -23.48 40.14
C PRO A 8 -19.10 -21.96 40.11
N ALA A 9 -18.57 -21.28 41.12
CA ALA A 9 -18.51 -19.84 41.20
C ALA A 9 -17.75 -19.30 39.97
N ALA A 10 -18.39 -18.40 39.23
CA ALA A 10 -17.74 -17.65 38.16
C ALA A 10 -16.63 -16.78 38.76
N ALA A 11 -15.38 -17.11 38.45
CA ALA A 11 -14.24 -16.23 38.73
C ALA A 11 -14.37 -14.99 37.84
N ALA A 12 -14.80 -13.89 38.43
CA ALA A 12 -14.73 -12.58 37.81
C ALA A 12 -13.25 -12.21 37.62
N LEU A 13 -12.74 -12.35 36.40
CA LEU A 13 -11.48 -11.73 36.01
C LEU A 13 -11.66 -10.21 36.08
N ALA A 14 -11.13 -9.62 37.14
CA ALA A 14 -10.91 -8.18 37.22
C ALA A 14 -9.95 -7.79 36.08
N LEU A 15 -10.49 -7.20 35.03
CA LEU A 15 -9.72 -6.46 34.03
C LEU A 15 -9.07 -5.28 34.76
N SER A 16 -7.84 -5.50 35.21
CA SER A 16 -6.97 -4.41 35.65
C SER A 16 -6.83 -3.46 34.47
N SER A 17 -7.35 -2.25 34.63
CA SER A 17 -7.29 -1.17 33.67
C SER A 17 -5.83 -0.79 33.44
N CYS A 18 -5.23 -1.41 32.43
CA CYS A 18 -3.95 -0.99 31.89
C CYS A 18 -4.15 0.42 31.35
N LYS A 19 -3.78 1.44 32.13
CA LYS A 19 -3.71 2.82 31.64
C LYS A 19 -2.75 2.81 30.46
N LEU A 20 -3.28 3.01 29.25
CA LEU A 20 -2.49 3.28 28.06
C LEU A 20 -1.60 4.49 28.35
N VAL A 21 -0.33 4.25 28.62
CA VAL A 21 0.68 5.32 28.68
C VAL A 21 0.93 5.72 27.23
N HIS A 22 0.12 6.64 26.73
CA HIS A 22 0.20 7.23 25.39
C HIS A 22 0.45 8.74 25.50
N GLY A 23 1.42 9.12 26.34
CA GLY A 23 1.94 10.48 26.37
C GLY A 23 3.35 10.52 25.78
N PRO A 24 3.68 11.49 24.92
CA PRO A 24 5.09 11.77 24.58
C PRO A 24 5.86 12.21 25.85
N PRO A 25 7.20 12.23 25.82
CA PRO A 25 8.01 12.77 26.93
C PRO A 25 7.60 14.20 27.30
N GLU A 26 7.65 14.53 28.61
CA GLU A 26 7.26 15.87 29.14
C GLU A 26 8.19 17.00 28.69
N LYS A 27 9.44 16.69 28.32
CA LYS A 27 10.37 17.58 27.61
C LYS A 27 10.77 16.94 26.29
N ARG A 28 10.57 17.65 25.18
CA ARG A 28 10.80 17.13 23.83
C ARG A 28 11.26 18.22 22.86
N ALA A 29 12.11 17.84 21.92
CA ALA A 29 12.33 18.63 20.71
C ALA A 29 11.25 18.25 19.69
N GLU A 30 10.51 19.23 19.18
CA GLU A 30 9.50 19.03 18.14
C GLU A 30 9.98 19.52 16.78
N PHE A 31 9.63 18.78 15.74
CA PHE A 31 9.95 19.09 14.35
C PHE A 31 8.69 19.03 13.50
N PRO A 32 8.47 19.97 12.56
CA PRO A 32 7.30 19.93 11.69
C PRO A 32 7.39 18.76 10.70
N ALA A 33 6.25 18.29 10.19
CA ALA A 33 6.19 17.28 9.14
C ALA A 33 6.89 17.73 7.83
N SER A 34 6.96 19.04 7.59
CA SER A 34 7.70 19.62 6.47
C SER A 34 9.23 19.65 6.66
N HIS A 35 9.76 19.14 7.78
CA HIS A 35 11.19 19.15 8.03
C HIS A 35 11.97 18.38 6.93
N PRO A 36 13.05 18.96 6.34
CA PRO A 36 13.68 18.43 5.13
C PRO A 36 14.40 17.09 5.30
N ALA A 37 14.65 16.67 6.54
CA ALA A 37 15.18 15.34 6.86
C ALA A 37 14.14 14.21 6.74
N VAL A 38 12.85 14.55 6.67
CA VAL A 38 11.77 13.56 6.55
C VAL A 38 11.48 13.31 5.08
N HIS A 39 11.72 12.07 4.67
CA HIS A 39 11.46 11.61 3.32
C HIS A 39 10.10 10.92 3.24
N TYR A 40 9.25 11.38 2.33
CA TYR A 40 7.90 10.86 2.14
C TYR A 40 7.82 10.13 0.80
N VAL A 41 7.43 8.86 0.82
CA VAL A 41 7.21 8.06 -0.39
C VAL A 41 5.75 7.62 -0.48
N GLY A 42 5.20 7.74 -1.68
CA GLY A 42 3.76 7.72 -1.93
C GLY A 42 3.32 9.06 -2.50
N ARG A 43 2.01 9.23 -2.65
CA ARG A 43 1.44 10.52 -3.06
C ARG A 43 0.95 11.26 -1.83
N TRP A 44 1.65 12.35 -1.52
CA TRP A 44 1.43 13.17 -0.35
C TRP A 44 0.99 14.57 -0.77
N GLU A 45 -0.04 15.09 -0.12
CA GLU A 45 -0.39 16.51 -0.16
C GLU A 45 0.32 17.24 0.98
N GLU A 46 0.84 18.43 0.70
CA GLU A 46 1.27 19.39 1.72
C GLU A 46 0.14 20.38 1.98
N THR A 47 -0.26 20.54 3.24
CA THR A 47 -1.24 21.58 3.61
C THR A 47 -0.55 22.94 3.78
N ALA A 48 -1.35 24.00 3.90
CA ALA A 48 -0.82 25.35 4.15
C ALA A 48 -0.01 25.46 5.47
N ASP A 49 -0.32 24.60 6.45
CA ASP A 49 0.36 24.56 7.75
C ASP A 49 1.65 23.70 7.73
N GLY A 50 1.97 23.08 6.59
CA GLY A 50 3.12 22.19 6.42
C GLY A 50 2.86 20.74 6.84
N ASP A 51 1.60 20.38 7.12
CA ASP A 51 1.19 19.01 7.42
C ASP A 51 1.17 18.16 6.15
N ARG A 52 1.30 16.84 6.32
CA ARG A 52 1.41 15.88 5.21
C ARG A 52 0.23 14.93 5.22
N ARG A 53 -0.59 14.95 4.16
CA ARG A 53 -1.78 14.10 4.00
C ARG A 53 -1.55 13.02 2.95
N ALA A 54 -1.93 11.77 3.25
CA ALA A 54 -1.90 10.67 2.28
C ALA A 54 -3.03 9.66 2.51
N SER A 55 -3.48 9.01 1.43
CA SER A 55 -4.58 8.04 1.49
C SER A 55 -4.41 6.79 0.64
N TRP A 56 -3.51 6.81 -0.35
CA TRP A 56 -3.17 5.60 -1.11
C TRP A 56 -2.55 4.54 -0.19
N PRO A 57 -2.79 3.23 -0.44
CA PRO A 57 -2.14 2.17 0.33
C PRO A 57 -0.62 2.22 0.21
N GLY A 58 0.08 1.57 1.14
CA GLY A 58 1.51 1.31 1.02
C GLY A 58 2.44 2.53 1.07
N PHE A 59 1.93 3.75 1.30
CA PHE A 59 2.79 4.91 1.54
C PHE A 59 3.68 4.68 2.77
N TYR A 60 4.81 5.36 2.80
CA TYR A 60 5.69 5.35 3.96
C TYR A 60 6.44 6.67 4.08
N LEU A 61 6.99 6.90 5.27
CA LEU A 61 7.97 7.94 5.51
C LEU A 61 9.20 7.37 6.19
N SER A 62 10.33 8.05 6.03
CA SER A 62 11.60 7.72 6.68
C SER A 62 12.38 8.95 7.09
N THR A 63 13.15 8.84 8.16
CA THR A 63 14.07 9.87 8.64
C THR A 63 15.10 9.22 9.56
N GLY A 64 16.31 9.76 9.62
CA GLY A 64 17.21 9.50 10.73
C GLY A 64 16.84 10.38 11.93
N PHE A 65 17.28 9.99 13.12
CA PHE A 65 17.18 10.83 14.32
C PHE A 65 18.28 10.48 15.32
N THR A 66 18.68 11.45 16.15
CA THR A 66 19.47 11.17 17.35
C THR A 66 18.57 10.95 18.56
N GLY A 67 19.09 10.30 19.61
CA GLY A 67 18.42 10.19 20.90
C GLY A 67 18.04 8.76 21.22
N ARG A 68 16.97 8.59 21.99
CA ARG A 68 16.51 7.30 22.53
C ARG A 68 15.04 7.02 22.28
N SER A 69 14.29 8.01 21.78
CA SER A 69 12.87 7.89 21.50
C SER A 69 12.45 8.76 20.31
N ILE A 70 11.38 8.33 19.64
CA ILE A 70 10.72 9.08 18.57
C ILE A 70 9.20 8.82 18.63
N ALA A 71 8.43 9.90 18.52
CA ALA A 71 6.99 9.88 18.41
C ALA A 71 6.52 10.76 17.25
N VAL A 72 5.31 10.50 16.76
CA VAL A 72 4.68 11.28 15.68
C VAL A 72 3.31 11.76 16.13
N GLN A 73 2.97 13.00 15.78
CA GLN A 73 1.62 13.51 15.87
C GLN A 73 0.90 13.19 14.56
N ILE A 74 -0.16 12.40 14.67
CA ILE A 74 -0.88 11.82 13.55
C ILE A 74 -2.39 11.98 13.79
N ASP A 75 -3.11 12.44 12.76
CA ASP A 75 -4.56 12.35 12.68
C ASP A 75 -4.94 11.28 11.66
N ASP A 76 -5.47 10.15 12.14
CA ASP A 76 -5.71 8.98 11.32
C ASP A 76 -6.97 8.23 11.78
N PRO A 77 -7.80 7.72 10.84
CA PRO A 77 -9.06 7.04 11.18
C PRO A 77 -8.90 5.62 11.76
N GLY A 78 -7.69 5.21 12.14
CA GLY A 78 -7.42 3.91 12.77
C GLY A 78 -6.83 2.86 11.82
N ASN A 79 -6.05 3.30 10.84
CA ASN A 79 -5.17 2.48 10.02
C ASN A 79 -4.02 1.88 10.86
N TYR A 80 -3.33 0.91 10.30
CA TYR A 80 -2.22 0.20 10.92
C TYR A 80 -0.91 0.56 10.22
N PHE A 81 0.17 0.68 10.97
CA PHE A 81 1.48 1.08 10.47
C PHE A 81 2.57 0.16 11.01
N ASN A 82 3.50 -0.25 10.15
CA ASN A 82 4.75 -0.88 10.56
C ASN A 82 5.74 0.20 11.01
N VAL A 83 6.37 -0.03 12.15
CA VAL A 83 7.50 0.76 12.64
C VAL A 83 8.75 -0.08 12.50
N HIS A 84 9.71 0.41 11.72
CA HIS A 84 11.06 -0.14 11.65
C HIS A 84 12.03 0.87 12.25
N ILE A 85 12.96 0.37 13.05
CA ILE A 85 14.08 1.14 13.61
C ILE A 85 15.37 0.44 13.22
N ASP A 86 16.34 1.19 12.71
CA ASP A 86 17.63 0.64 12.27
C ASP A 86 17.51 -0.48 11.22
N GLY A 87 16.49 -0.36 10.35
CA GLY A 87 16.16 -1.37 9.33
C GLY A 87 15.40 -2.59 9.86
N GLU A 88 15.20 -2.71 11.17
CA GLU A 88 14.56 -3.85 11.81
C GLU A 88 13.11 -3.55 12.19
N PHE A 89 12.20 -4.47 11.88
CA PHE A 89 10.80 -4.38 12.30
C PHE A 89 10.68 -4.41 13.82
N GLN A 90 10.05 -3.37 14.39
CA GLN A 90 9.86 -3.25 15.83
C GLN A 90 8.45 -3.68 16.26
N ARG A 91 7.44 -3.10 15.63
CA ARG A 91 6.03 -3.27 16.03
C ARG A 91 5.06 -2.76 14.99
N VAL A 92 3.81 -3.18 15.13
CA VAL A 92 2.66 -2.51 14.52
C VAL A 92 2.11 -1.46 15.49
N VAL A 93 1.78 -0.27 14.98
CA VAL A 93 1.00 0.75 15.70
C VAL A 93 -0.32 0.99 14.96
N ARG A 94 -1.36 1.35 15.71
CA ARG A 94 -2.65 1.74 15.15
C ARG A 94 -2.83 3.25 15.30
N GLY A 95 -3.38 3.88 14.27
CA GLY A 95 -3.76 5.29 14.32
C GLY A 95 -4.75 5.58 15.45
N PRO A 96 -4.71 6.78 16.06
CA PRO A 96 -5.52 7.08 17.25
C PRO A 96 -7.03 7.18 17.00
N GLY A 97 -7.48 7.30 15.75
CA GLY A 97 -8.88 7.56 15.37
C GLY A 97 -9.21 9.05 15.18
N ASN A 98 -8.39 9.91 15.81
CA ASN A 98 -8.38 11.37 15.74
C ASN A 98 -6.91 11.86 15.83
N ALA A 99 -6.70 13.18 15.90
CA ALA A 99 -5.37 13.75 16.10
C ALA A 99 -4.79 13.36 17.47
N GLY A 100 -3.59 12.78 17.48
CA GLY A 100 -2.92 12.38 18.71
C GLY A 100 -1.45 12.03 18.52
N TRP A 101 -0.74 11.89 19.65
CA TRP A 101 0.65 11.43 19.65
C TRP A 101 0.73 9.91 19.70
N VAL A 102 1.55 9.33 18.83
CA VAL A 102 1.88 7.90 18.80
C VAL A 102 3.38 7.74 19.01
N THR A 103 3.77 7.07 20.10
CA THR A 103 5.16 6.66 20.32
C THR A 103 5.54 5.55 19.35
N LEU A 104 6.53 5.81 18.50
CA LEU A 104 7.03 4.86 17.52
C LEU A 104 8.13 3.98 18.13
N ALA A 105 9.06 4.60 18.85
CA ALA A 105 10.11 3.90 19.60
C ALA A 105 10.46 4.64 20.89
N LYS A 106 10.92 3.90 21.90
CA LYS A 106 11.43 4.43 23.17
C LYS A 106 12.42 3.47 23.80
N GLY A 107 13.33 3.99 24.62
CA GLY A 107 14.31 3.17 25.34
C GLY A 107 15.43 2.64 24.46
N LEU A 108 15.67 3.24 23.29
CA LEU A 108 16.81 2.91 22.44
C LEU A 108 18.12 3.28 23.15
N SER A 109 19.23 2.68 22.69
CA SER A 109 20.57 3.12 23.06
C SER A 109 20.80 4.59 22.70
N PRO A 110 21.63 5.36 23.40
CA PRO A 110 22.02 6.68 22.91
C PRO A 110 22.74 6.54 21.57
N GLY A 111 22.33 7.30 20.56
CA GLY A 111 22.98 7.25 19.25
C GLY A 111 22.19 7.93 18.15
N SER A 112 22.52 7.59 16.91
CA SER A 112 21.72 7.88 15.72
C SER A 112 20.98 6.61 15.32
N HIS A 113 19.74 6.77 14.89
CA HIS A 113 18.84 5.69 14.52
C HIS A 113 18.08 6.05 13.25
N SER A 114 17.71 5.03 12.47
CA SER A 114 16.78 5.19 11.35
C SER A 114 15.35 4.90 11.76
N LEU A 115 14.39 5.65 11.21
CA LEU A 115 12.96 5.35 11.29
C LEU A 115 12.44 5.08 9.88
N ARG A 116 11.63 4.03 9.74
CA ARG A 116 10.65 3.87 8.66
C ARG A 116 9.28 3.59 9.25
N LEU A 117 8.30 4.43 8.90
CA LEU A 117 6.89 4.26 9.24
C LEU A 117 6.08 4.00 7.98
N ALA A 118 5.56 2.79 7.81
CA ALA A 118 4.86 2.37 6.59
C ALA A 118 3.40 2.02 6.88
N ARG A 119 2.45 2.59 6.12
CA ARG A 119 1.05 2.23 6.23
C ARG A 119 0.81 0.83 5.68
N ARG A 120 0.17 -0.02 6.49
CA ARG A 120 -0.05 -1.44 6.19
C ARG A 120 -1.29 -1.68 5.33
N ASN A 121 -2.41 -1.05 5.67
CA ASN A 121 -3.71 -1.41 5.12
C ASN A 121 -4.28 -0.35 4.16
N ILE A 122 -5.13 -0.83 3.25
CA ILE A 122 -6.10 0.00 2.55
C ILE A 122 -7.32 0.26 3.44
N SER A 123 -7.86 1.47 3.36
CA SER A 123 -9.17 1.83 3.90
C SER A 123 -9.75 2.99 3.07
N PHE A 124 -11.07 3.15 3.06
CA PHE A 124 -11.77 4.23 2.34
C PHE A 124 -12.19 5.37 3.26
N ALA A 125 -11.61 5.43 4.45
CA ALA A 125 -11.81 6.52 5.39
C ALA A 125 -11.04 7.77 4.94
N ARG A 126 -11.18 8.86 5.70
CA ARG A 126 -10.43 10.11 5.48
C ARG A 126 -8.90 9.86 5.43
N PRO A 127 -8.12 10.72 4.74
CA PRO A 127 -6.66 10.59 4.70
C PRO A 127 -6.02 10.58 6.09
N THR A 128 -4.86 9.93 6.17
CA THR A 128 -3.91 10.09 7.28
C THR A 128 -3.23 11.45 7.15
N GLU A 129 -3.08 12.17 8.26
CA GLU A 129 -2.37 13.44 8.34
C GLU A 129 -1.24 13.36 9.38
N ILE A 130 -0.04 13.79 9.00
CA ILE A 130 1.14 13.87 9.87
C ILE A 130 1.48 15.34 10.07
N SER A 131 1.54 15.79 11.32
CA SER A 131 1.81 17.20 11.64
C SER A 131 3.21 17.43 12.22
N ARG A 132 3.64 16.56 13.14
CA ARG A 132 4.89 16.78 13.91
C ARG A 132 5.59 15.49 14.29
N PHE A 133 6.89 15.60 14.53
CA PHE A 133 7.71 14.59 15.18
C PHE A 133 8.20 15.11 16.53
N ALA A 134 8.34 14.21 17.50
CA ALA A 134 8.90 14.51 18.81
C ALA A 134 10.06 13.57 19.11
N LEU A 135 11.18 14.15 19.54
CA LEU A 135 12.36 13.46 20.02
C LEU A 135 12.68 13.87 21.46
N ASP A 136 13.62 13.18 22.09
CA ASP A 136 14.18 13.61 23.37
C ASP A 136 14.79 15.03 23.27
N GLU A 137 14.80 15.77 24.38
CA GLU A 137 15.42 17.09 24.44
C GLU A 137 16.89 17.06 23.96
N GLY A 138 17.29 18.03 23.13
CA GLY A 138 18.63 18.10 22.52
C GLY A 138 18.86 17.16 21.33
N SER A 139 17.89 16.34 20.96
CA SER A 139 17.97 15.48 19.78
C SER A 139 17.57 16.21 18.50
N ARG A 140 17.92 15.63 17.34
CA ARG A 140 17.62 16.19 16.01
C ARG A 140 17.20 15.11 15.02
N LEU A 141 16.39 15.48 14.04
CA LEU A 141 16.20 14.69 12.82
C LEU A 141 17.45 14.79 11.94
N ILE A 142 17.81 13.70 11.28
CA ILE A 142 18.95 13.57 10.39
C ILE A 142 18.46 13.06 9.04
N ASP A 143 18.99 13.63 7.96
CA ASP A 143 18.74 13.11 6.63
C ASP A 143 19.52 11.79 6.43
N GLU A 144 18.79 10.69 6.23
CA GLU A 144 19.34 9.35 5.98
C GLU A 144 19.00 8.83 4.59
N ARG A 145 18.69 9.73 3.63
CA ARG A 145 18.38 9.32 2.27
C ARG A 145 19.56 8.56 1.65
N SER A 146 19.44 7.24 1.58
CA SER A 146 19.97 6.49 0.44
C SER A 146 18.99 6.73 -0.70
N GLN A 147 19.44 7.27 -1.82
CA GLN A 147 18.57 7.39 -3.00
C GLN A 147 18.61 6.07 -3.75
N PRO A 148 17.59 5.19 -3.65
CA PRO A 148 17.50 4.08 -4.57
C PRO A 148 17.45 4.64 -5.99
N ARG A 149 18.28 4.04 -6.85
CA ARG A 149 18.38 4.49 -8.25
C ARG A 149 17.14 4.17 -9.07
N LEU A 150 16.30 3.26 -8.58
CA LEU A 150 15.15 2.74 -9.29
C LEU A 150 13.85 3.14 -8.60
N LYS A 151 12.88 3.61 -9.38
CA LYS A 151 11.54 3.99 -8.94
C LYS A 151 10.48 3.21 -9.71
N ILE A 152 9.56 2.57 -8.99
CA ILE A 152 8.51 1.74 -9.60
C ILE A 152 7.12 2.19 -9.13
N GLU A 153 6.25 2.58 -10.07
CA GLU A 153 4.84 2.85 -9.78
C GLU A 153 4.01 1.59 -10.05
N PHE A 154 3.24 1.13 -9.07
CA PHE A 154 2.29 0.04 -9.24
C PHE A 154 0.87 0.59 -9.26
N ILE A 155 0.18 0.45 -10.38
CA ILE A 155 -1.22 0.83 -10.54
C ILE A 155 -2.07 -0.43 -10.46
N GLY A 156 -3.03 -0.50 -9.54
CA GLY A 156 -3.71 -1.76 -9.30
C GLY A 156 -4.97 -1.74 -8.46
N ASP A 157 -5.39 -2.92 -8.05
CA ASP A 157 -6.57 -3.16 -7.23
C ASP A 157 -6.19 -3.68 -5.83
N SER A 158 -7.07 -4.47 -5.21
CA SER A 158 -6.87 -5.03 -3.87
C SER A 158 -5.67 -5.97 -3.76
N PHE A 159 -5.26 -6.62 -4.86
CA PHE A 159 -4.06 -7.46 -4.87
C PHE A 159 -2.80 -6.59 -4.76
N THR A 160 -2.82 -5.40 -5.34
CA THR A 160 -1.70 -4.44 -5.22
C THR A 160 -1.67 -3.78 -3.85
N ALA A 161 -2.83 -3.61 -3.22
CA ALA A 161 -2.96 -3.16 -1.84
C ALA A 161 -2.66 -4.25 -0.78
N ALA A 162 -2.39 -5.49 -1.23
CA ALA A 162 -2.20 -6.67 -0.39
C ALA A 162 -3.35 -6.95 0.60
N GLU A 163 -4.58 -6.59 0.23
CA GLU A 163 -5.76 -6.66 1.12
C GLU A 163 -5.89 -8.04 1.77
N GLY A 164 -5.88 -8.08 3.09
CA GLY A 164 -6.13 -9.30 3.86
C GLY A 164 -5.07 -10.39 3.72
N ASN A 165 -3.87 -10.08 3.23
CA ASN A 165 -2.83 -11.09 2.96
C ASN A 165 -2.34 -11.89 4.18
N GLU A 166 -2.53 -11.37 5.39
CA GLU A 166 -2.22 -12.07 6.65
C GLU A 166 -3.45 -12.75 7.28
N ALA A 167 -4.60 -12.74 6.59
CA ALA A 167 -5.79 -13.43 7.07
C ALA A 167 -5.57 -14.95 7.06
N THR A 168 -6.12 -15.61 8.07
CA THR A 168 -6.18 -17.08 8.14
C THR A 168 -7.57 -17.62 7.77
N ALA A 169 -8.58 -16.75 7.73
CA ALA A 169 -9.95 -17.10 7.39
C ALA A 169 -10.20 -16.93 5.87
N PRO A 170 -10.99 -17.82 5.25
CA PRO A 170 -11.33 -17.72 3.83
C PRO A 170 -12.17 -16.48 3.50
N THR A 171 -12.95 -15.97 4.45
CA THR A 171 -13.79 -14.78 4.31
C THR A 171 -13.66 -13.90 5.55
N LEU A 172 -13.75 -12.58 5.37
CA LEU A 172 -13.68 -11.61 6.47
C LEU A 172 -14.56 -10.38 6.18
N PRO A 173 -15.27 -9.84 7.18
CA PRO A 173 -15.87 -8.52 7.06
C PRO A 173 -14.82 -7.47 6.68
N TRP A 174 -15.21 -6.48 5.88
CA TRP A 174 -14.33 -5.43 5.36
C TRP A 174 -13.41 -4.82 6.42
N GLU A 175 -13.95 -4.38 7.55
CA GLU A 175 -13.19 -3.72 8.61
C GLU A 175 -12.22 -4.67 9.32
N ARG A 176 -12.52 -5.98 9.33
CA ARG A 176 -11.64 -7.00 9.91
C ARG A 176 -10.41 -7.27 9.05
N LYS A 177 -10.44 -6.91 7.76
CA LYS A 177 -9.29 -7.05 6.86
C LYS A 177 -8.16 -6.06 7.20
N PHE A 178 -8.48 -4.91 7.78
CA PHE A 178 -7.47 -3.85 8.02
C PHE A 178 -6.33 -4.30 8.92
N ALA A 179 -6.63 -5.03 10.00
CA ALA A 179 -5.63 -5.51 10.94
C ALA A 179 -4.75 -6.65 10.38
N VAL A 180 -5.24 -7.35 9.36
CA VAL A 180 -4.59 -8.51 8.71
C VAL A 180 -4.16 -8.21 7.27
N THR A 181 -3.97 -6.92 6.97
CA THR A 181 -3.38 -6.45 5.72
C THR A 181 -1.99 -5.92 6.03
N ASP A 182 -1.00 -6.30 5.24
CA ASP A 182 0.36 -5.76 5.27
C ASP A 182 0.89 -5.50 3.86
N SER A 183 0.80 -4.24 3.42
CA SER A 183 1.29 -3.79 2.11
C SER A 183 2.79 -4.05 1.91
N GLU A 184 3.62 -4.06 2.97
CA GLU A 184 5.05 -4.39 2.85
C GLU A 184 5.30 -5.87 2.58
N LYS A 185 4.30 -6.72 2.83
CA LYS A 185 4.26 -8.14 2.46
C LYS A 185 3.43 -8.39 1.20
N GLY A 186 3.08 -7.34 0.45
CA GLY A 186 2.49 -7.42 -0.87
C GLY A 186 3.54 -7.61 -1.97
N TYR A 187 3.12 -8.17 -3.12
CA TYR A 187 4.03 -8.45 -4.24
C TYR A 187 4.74 -7.17 -4.74
N ALA A 188 4.05 -6.02 -4.74
CA ALA A 188 4.62 -4.74 -5.18
C ALA A 188 5.82 -4.32 -4.31
N ALA A 189 5.66 -4.35 -2.99
CA ALA A 189 6.73 -4.04 -2.05
C ALA A 189 7.85 -5.08 -2.05
N MET A 190 7.52 -6.37 -2.26
CA MET A 190 8.51 -7.44 -2.40
C MET A 190 9.39 -7.25 -3.64
N ILE A 191 8.78 -6.99 -4.80
CA ILE A 191 9.50 -6.69 -6.05
C ILE A 191 10.41 -5.47 -5.87
N ALA A 192 9.88 -4.39 -5.29
CA ALA A 192 10.66 -3.17 -5.07
C ALA A 192 11.88 -3.43 -4.19
N ARG A 193 11.71 -4.21 -3.11
CA ARG A 193 12.80 -4.60 -2.21
C ARG A 193 13.86 -5.47 -2.89
N ASP A 194 13.44 -6.44 -3.71
CA ASP A 194 14.36 -7.33 -4.44
C ASP A 194 15.21 -6.56 -5.48
N LEU A 195 14.69 -5.43 -5.94
CA LEU A 195 15.33 -4.54 -6.90
C LEU A 195 16.04 -3.34 -6.27
N ASP A 196 16.02 -3.21 -4.94
CA ASP A 196 16.51 -2.01 -4.22
C ASP A 196 15.89 -0.71 -4.77
N ALA A 197 14.56 -0.73 -4.89
CA ALA A 197 13.77 0.32 -5.52
C ALA A 197 12.85 1.04 -4.53
N GLU A 198 12.65 2.33 -4.76
CA GLU A 198 11.49 3.05 -4.26
C GLU A 198 10.24 2.59 -5.00
N TYR A 199 9.11 2.53 -4.29
CA TYR A 199 7.83 2.20 -4.91
C TYR A 199 6.72 3.12 -4.44
N VAL A 200 5.78 3.37 -5.36
CA VAL A 200 4.51 4.03 -5.08
C VAL A 200 3.40 3.12 -5.56
N THR A 201 2.41 2.85 -4.72
CA THR A 201 1.20 2.11 -5.11
C THR A 201 0.04 3.08 -5.30
N VAL A 202 -0.53 3.10 -6.50
CA VAL A 202 -1.76 3.81 -6.86
C VAL A 202 -2.83 2.76 -7.09
N CYS A 203 -3.38 2.25 -6.01
CA CYS A 203 -4.32 1.14 -6.05
C CYS A 203 -5.54 1.36 -5.15
N ARG A 204 -6.67 0.77 -5.54
CA ARG A 204 -7.90 0.83 -4.76
C ARG A 204 -8.68 -0.49 -4.89
N SER A 205 -8.96 -1.10 -3.75
CA SER A 205 -9.71 -2.36 -3.67
C SER A 205 -11.05 -2.29 -4.39
N GLY A 206 -11.36 -3.37 -5.11
CA GLY A 206 -12.58 -3.50 -5.88
C GLY A 206 -12.62 -2.72 -7.20
N ASN A 207 -11.64 -1.87 -7.50
CA ASN A 207 -11.64 -1.12 -8.76
C ASN A 207 -10.99 -1.89 -9.91
N GLY A 208 -11.54 -1.72 -11.10
CA GLY A 208 -10.90 -2.08 -12.36
C GLY A 208 -10.48 -0.84 -13.15
N VAL A 209 -10.07 -1.08 -14.40
CA VAL A 209 -9.74 -0.03 -15.37
C VAL A 209 -11.00 0.72 -15.80
N LEU A 210 -12.06 -0.01 -16.16
CA LEU A 210 -13.33 0.50 -16.69
C LEU A 210 -14.42 0.51 -15.61
N CYS A 211 -14.52 -0.53 -14.79
CA CYS A 211 -15.54 -0.63 -13.75
C CYS A 211 -15.03 -1.32 -12.48
N ASP A 212 -15.75 -1.17 -11.37
CA ASP A 212 -15.52 -1.97 -10.17
C ASP A 212 -16.10 -3.39 -10.30
N TRP A 213 -15.88 -4.22 -9.27
CA TRP A 213 -16.34 -5.61 -9.22
C TRP A 213 -17.86 -5.78 -9.26
N GLN A 214 -18.64 -4.71 -9.05
CA GLN A 214 -20.10 -4.68 -9.17
C GLN A 214 -20.57 -4.15 -10.53
N GLY A 215 -19.63 -3.81 -11.43
CA GLY A 215 -19.93 -3.26 -12.76
C GLY A 215 -20.15 -1.75 -12.79
N SER A 216 -19.94 -1.04 -11.67
CA SER A 216 -20.07 0.42 -11.65
C SER A 216 -18.86 1.09 -12.29
N ARG A 217 -19.12 2.03 -13.21
CA ARG A 217 -18.09 2.81 -13.92
C ARG A 217 -17.67 4.08 -13.18
N SER A 218 -18.29 4.39 -12.04
CA SER A 218 -17.99 5.61 -11.27
C SER A 218 -16.66 5.55 -10.51
N SER A 219 -16.09 4.34 -10.34
CA SER A 219 -14.91 4.10 -9.54
C SER A 219 -13.67 3.72 -10.36
N ALA A 220 -13.72 3.83 -11.69
CA ALA A 220 -12.64 3.44 -12.61
C ALA A 220 -11.26 4.02 -12.24
N MET A 221 -10.21 3.19 -12.27
CA MET A 221 -8.84 3.62 -11.92
C MET A 221 -8.28 4.69 -12.87
N VAL A 222 -8.68 4.67 -14.15
CA VAL A 222 -8.26 5.70 -15.12
C VAL A 222 -8.68 7.11 -14.71
N GLU A 223 -9.82 7.27 -14.04
CA GLU A 223 -10.29 8.57 -13.52
C GLU A 223 -9.60 8.99 -12.21
N ARG A 224 -8.96 8.03 -11.54
CA ARG A 224 -8.31 8.22 -10.23
C ARG A 224 -6.81 8.42 -10.34
N TYR A 225 -6.20 7.97 -11.45
CA TYR A 225 -4.75 7.96 -11.61
C TYR A 225 -4.08 9.34 -11.43
N GLY A 226 -4.77 10.46 -11.69
CA GLY A 226 -4.17 11.78 -11.48
C GLY A 226 -4.45 12.41 -10.11
N ARG A 227 -4.97 11.68 -9.12
CA ARG A 227 -5.30 12.23 -7.79
C ARG A 227 -4.13 12.11 -6.83
N THR A 228 -3.93 13.13 -5.99
CA THR A 228 -2.99 13.06 -4.87
C THR A 228 -3.54 12.17 -3.76
N LEU A 229 -4.82 12.35 -3.42
CA LEU A 229 -5.54 11.56 -2.43
C LEU A 229 -6.54 10.63 -3.12
N MET A 230 -6.60 9.37 -2.70
CA MET A 230 -7.26 8.25 -3.40
C MET A 230 -8.71 8.56 -3.80
N ASP A 231 -9.51 9.10 -2.89
CA ASP A 231 -10.94 9.36 -3.09
C ASP A 231 -11.28 10.85 -3.28
N GLU A 232 -10.35 11.78 -3.08
CA GLU A 232 -10.55 13.22 -3.30
C GLU A 232 -10.20 13.59 -4.76
N ARG A 233 -11.04 14.42 -5.41
CA ARG A 233 -10.81 14.81 -6.82
C ARG A 233 -9.69 15.83 -7.00
N SER A 234 -9.42 16.60 -5.95
CA SER A 234 -8.43 17.66 -5.86
C SER A 234 -7.73 17.56 -4.49
N PRO A 235 -6.44 17.91 -4.39
CA PRO A 235 -5.55 18.30 -5.48
C PRO A 235 -5.23 17.14 -6.43
N ARG A 236 -4.85 17.52 -7.66
CA ARG A 236 -4.26 16.58 -8.61
C ARG A 236 -2.80 16.35 -8.24
N TRP A 237 -2.32 15.14 -8.51
CA TRP A 237 -0.92 14.80 -8.27
C TRP A 237 -0.01 15.56 -9.21
N ASP A 238 1.02 16.18 -8.65
CA ASP A 238 2.13 16.73 -9.43
C ASP A 238 3.11 15.60 -9.76
N PHE A 239 3.06 15.14 -11.01
CA PHE A 239 3.90 14.06 -11.51
C PHE A 239 5.39 14.43 -11.61
N SER A 240 5.75 15.70 -11.46
CA SER A 240 7.16 16.13 -11.44
C SER A 240 7.85 15.84 -10.09
N CYS A 241 7.09 15.72 -9.00
CA CYS A 241 7.62 15.43 -7.66
C CYS A 241 8.20 14.02 -7.53
N TRP A 242 7.70 13.07 -8.34
CA TRP A 242 8.18 11.69 -8.34
C TRP A 242 7.97 11.05 -9.71
N THR A 243 9.06 10.72 -10.40
CA THR A 243 9.04 10.10 -11.74
C THR A 243 9.55 8.65 -11.65
N PRO A 244 8.72 7.65 -12.00
CA PRO A 244 9.13 6.26 -12.07
C PRO A 244 9.99 5.97 -13.30
N ASP A 245 10.90 5.01 -13.16
CA ASP A 245 11.58 4.36 -14.30
C ASP A 245 10.68 3.29 -14.92
N LEU A 246 9.83 2.66 -14.10
CA LEU A 246 8.93 1.58 -14.47
C LEU A 246 7.53 1.81 -13.87
N VAL A 247 6.50 1.63 -14.69
CA VAL A 247 5.10 1.57 -14.24
C VAL A 247 4.55 0.18 -14.50
N VAL A 248 4.01 -0.48 -13.47
CA VAL A 248 3.37 -1.78 -13.56
C VAL A 248 1.87 -1.59 -13.39
N ILE A 249 1.09 -1.90 -14.42
CA ILE A 249 -0.38 -1.82 -14.40
C ILE A 249 -0.93 -3.23 -14.17
N SER A 250 -1.37 -3.50 -12.95
CA SER A 250 -1.96 -4.78 -12.52
C SER A 250 -3.45 -4.63 -12.24
N LEU A 251 -4.25 -4.53 -13.31
CA LEU A 251 -5.69 -4.37 -13.26
C LEU A 251 -6.38 -5.33 -14.23
N GLY A 252 -7.66 -5.62 -13.98
CA GLY A 252 -8.51 -6.42 -14.86
C GLY A 252 -9.35 -7.49 -14.15
N LEU A 253 -9.00 -7.83 -12.90
CA LEU A 253 -9.78 -8.77 -12.08
C LEU A 253 -11.19 -8.25 -11.82
N ASN A 254 -11.30 -7.01 -11.35
CA ASN A 254 -12.59 -6.40 -11.04
C ASN A 254 -13.43 -6.11 -12.29
N ASP A 255 -12.80 -5.74 -13.41
CA ASP A 255 -13.51 -5.62 -14.69
C ASP A 255 -14.06 -6.98 -15.14
N ARG A 256 -13.27 -8.05 -15.02
CA ARG A 256 -13.70 -9.42 -15.34
C ARG A 256 -14.91 -9.84 -14.50
N THR A 257 -14.93 -9.50 -13.22
CA THR A 257 -16.05 -9.81 -12.34
C THR A 257 -17.27 -8.93 -12.65
N GLY A 258 -17.09 -7.62 -12.71
CA GLY A 258 -18.19 -6.65 -12.87
C GLY A 258 -18.86 -6.65 -14.24
N LEU A 259 -18.15 -7.07 -15.29
CA LEU A 259 -18.71 -7.18 -16.65
C LEU A 259 -19.32 -8.55 -16.94
N ALA A 260 -19.10 -9.55 -16.08
CA ALA A 260 -19.62 -10.90 -16.28
C ALA A 260 -21.14 -10.94 -16.17
N ARG A 261 -21.78 -11.63 -17.10
CA ARG A 261 -23.18 -12.04 -16.97
C ARG A 261 -23.30 -13.23 -16.01
N LYS A 262 -24.53 -13.62 -15.68
CA LYS A 262 -24.82 -14.79 -14.82
C LYS A 262 -24.24 -16.10 -15.36
N ASP A 263 -24.10 -16.23 -16.68
CA ASP A 263 -23.48 -17.39 -17.34
C ASP A 263 -21.93 -17.31 -17.40
N GLY A 264 -21.33 -16.28 -16.78
CA GLY A 264 -19.90 -16.04 -16.77
C GLY A 264 -19.35 -15.41 -18.05
N SER A 265 -20.17 -15.21 -19.09
CA SER A 265 -19.76 -14.60 -20.36
C SER A 265 -19.66 -13.07 -20.26
N ILE A 266 -18.78 -12.49 -21.08
CA ILE A 266 -18.65 -11.04 -21.24
C ILE A 266 -18.97 -10.71 -22.70
N ARG A 267 -19.78 -9.67 -22.91
CA ARG A 267 -20.14 -9.20 -24.25
C ARG A 267 -18.89 -8.62 -24.92
N GLU A 268 -18.69 -8.90 -26.21
CA GLU A 268 -17.56 -8.30 -26.93
C GLU A 268 -17.58 -6.77 -26.90
N LYS A 269 -18.77 -6.13 -26.88
CA LYS A 269 -18.88 -4.68 -26.69
C LYS A 269 -18.25 -4.22 -25.37
N ASP A 270 -18.39 -4.99 -24.30
CA ASP A 270 -17.83 -4.67 -22.98
C ASP A 270 -16.33 -4.97 -22.95
N SER A 271 -15.88 -6.07 -23.56
CA SER A 271 -14.45 -6.36 -23.79
C SER A 271 -13.77 -5.23 -24.59
N ALA A 272 -14.40 -4.75 -25.67
CA ALA A 272 -13.89 -3.64 -26.48
C ALA A 272 -13.84 -2.33 -25.70
N ASN A 273 -14.83 -2.05 -24.86
CA ASN A 273 -14.79 -0.90 -23.95
C ASN A 273 -13.64 -1.01 -22.95
N PHE A 274 -13.41 -2.19 -22.36
CA PHE A 274 -12.28 -2.42 -21.46
C PHE A 274 -10.96 -2.18 -22.18
N ARG A 275 -10.76 -2.74 -23.38
CA ARG A 275 -9.52 -2.52 -24.16
C ARG A 275 -9.27 -1.04 -24.45
N ARG A 276 -10.32 -0.29 -24.80
CA ARG A 276 -10.22 1.17 -25.02
C ARG A 276 -9.79 1.91 -23.75
N GLU A 277 -10.41 1.64 -22.60
CA GLU A 277 -10.04 2.32 -21.35
C GLU A 277 -8.67 1.89 -20.83
N TYR A 278 -8.25 0.64 -21.06
CA TYR A 278 -6.90 0.18 -20.73
C TYR A 278 -5.86 0.92 -21.56
N ARG A 279 -6.10 1.07 -22.86
CA ARG A 279 -5.27 1.92 -23.72
C ARG A 279 -5.25 3.37 -23.22
N ARG A 280 -6.40 3.93 -22.84
CA ARG A 280 -6.47 5.30 -22.28
C ARG A 280 -5.66 5.45 -21.00
N LEU A 281 -5.67 4.45 -20.12
CA LEU A 281 -4.83 4.44 -18.92
C LEU A 281 -3.34 4.43 -19.30
N ILE A 282 -2.92 3.57 -20.22
CA ILE A 282 -1.54 3.57 -20.74
C ILE A 282 -1.15 4.93 -21.30
N ASP A 283 -2.00 5.54 -22.13
CA ASP A 283 -1.72 6.86 -22.72
C ASP A 283 -1.66 7.96 -21.64
N THR A 284 -2.48 7.88 -20.60
CA THR A 284 -2.43 8.79 -19.45
C THR A 284 -1.12 8.65 -18.68
N VAL A 285 -0.68 7.41 -18.42
CA VAL A 285 0.62 7.14 -17.79
C VAL A 285 1.77 7.66 -18.64
N ARG A 286 1.74 7.43 -19.96
CA ARG A 286 2.79 7.93 -20.87
C ARG A 286 2.84 9.46 -20.92
N ALA A 287 1.69 10.13 -20.85
CA ALA A 287 1.64 11.58 -20.78
C ALA A 287 2.26 12.12 -19.48
N ALA A 288 2.01 11.44 -18.36
CA ALA A 288 2.61 11.79 -17.06
C ALA A 288 4.11 11.45 -16.98
N HIS A 289 4.51 10.33 -17.57
CA HIS A 289 5.87 9.77 -17.46
C HIS A 289 6.40 9.31 -18.84
N PRO A 290 6.82 10.24 -19.72
CA PRO A 290 7.21 9.91 -21.10
C PRO A 290 8.40 8.95 -21.25
N GLN A 291 9.27 8.91 -20.24
CA GLN A 291 10.46 8.05 -20.23
C GLN A 291 10.27 6.72 -19.51
N ALA A 292 9.19 6.57 -18.74
CA ALA A 292 8.95 5.32 -18.02
C ALA A 292 8.66 4.18 -18.99
N ARG A 293 9.19 3.00 -18.67
CA ARG A 293 8.71 1.74 -19.27
C ARG A 293 7.39 1.37 -18.62
N ILE A 294 6.50 0.74 -19.37
CA ILE A 294 5.20 0.28 -18.84
C ILE A 294 5.13 -1.23 -18.98
N VAL A 295 4.76 -1.91 -17.91
CA VAL A 295 4.42 -3.34 -17.91
C VAL A 295 2.92 -3.44 -17.69
N ALA A 296 2.21 -3.94 -18.70
CA ALA A 296 0.83 -4.37 -18.55
C ALA A 296 0.83 -5.77 -17.93
N LEU A 297 0.64 -5.84 -16.61
CA LEU A 297 0.62 -7.08 -15.85
C LEU A 297 -0.81 -7.63 -15.83
N SER A 298 -1.04 -8.73 -16.55
CA SER A 298 -2.33 -9.39 -16.55
C SER A 298 -2.46 -10.34 -15.37
N PRO A 299 -3.61 -10.33 -14.67
CA PRO A 299 -3.97 -11.40 -13.76
C PRO A 299 -4.20 -12.70 -14.51
N TYR A 300 -4.28 -13.80 -13.76
CA TYR A 300 -4.33 -15.18 -14.27
C TYR A 300 -5.58 -15.53 -15.08
N THR A 301 -6.64 -14.73 -15.04
CA THR A 301 -7.91 -15.07 -15.72
C THR A 301 -7.74 -15.09 -17.25
N PRO A 302 -8.29 -16.09 -17.97
CA PRO A 302 -8.16 -16.18 -19.42
C PRO A 302 -8.64 -14.93 -20.17
N TRP A 303 -9.75 -14.34 -19.73
CA TRP A 303 -10.29 -13.12 -20.33
C TRP A 303 -9.34 -11.94 -20.17
N ALA A 304 -8.82 -11.67 -18.96
CA ALA A 304 -7.89 -10.56 -18.77
C ALA A 304 -6.62 -10.75 -19.60
N ARG A 305 -6.10 -11.99 -19.67
CA ARG A 305 -4.93 -12.32 -20.47
C ARG A 305 -5.15 -11.99 -21.94
N GLU A 306 -6.26 -12.45 -22.50
CA GLU A 306 -6.65 -12.16 -23.87
C GLU A 306 -6.81 -10.66 -24.13
N GLN A 307 -7.58 -9.95 -23.29
CA GLN A 307 -7.91 -8.55 -23.56
C GLN A 307 -6.71 -7.62 -23.40
N ILE A 308 -5.89 -7.81 -22.35
CA ILE A 308 -4.69 -7.01 -22.11
C ILE A 308 -3.61 -7.35 -23.15
N GLY A 309 -3.45 -8.63 -23.50
CA GLY A 309 -2.54 -9.06 -24.56
C GLY A 309 -2.86 -8.43 -25.92
N ARG A 310 -4.16 -8.34 -26.28
CA ARG A 310 -4.61 -7.62 -27.48
C ARG A 310 -4.26 -6.14 -27.42
N VAL A 311 -4.48 -5.46 -26.30
CA VAL A 311 -4.12 -4.03 -26.13
C VAL A 311 -2.62 -3.81 -26.36
N VAL A 312 -1.76 -4.63 -25.75
CA VAL A 312 -0.30 -4.49 -25.92
C VAL A 312 0.12 -4.76 -27.36
N THR A 313 -0.45 -5.80 -27.98
CA THR A 313 -0.15 -6.17 -29.38
C THR A 313 -0.57 -5.07 -30.35
N GLU A 314 -1.80 -4.56 -30.22
CA GLU A 314 -2.33 -3.46 -31.05
C GLU A 314 -1.56 -2.15 -30.85
N LEU A 315 -1.04 -1.90 -29.64
CA LEU A 315 -0.24 -0.72 -29.36
C LEU A 315 1.13 -0.78 -30.05
N GLY A 316 1.72 -1.97 -30.19
CA GLY A 316 2.99 -2.20 -30.91
C GLY A 316 4.18 -1.38 -30.39
N SER A 317 4.14 -0.92 -29.14
CA SER A 317 5.15 -0.02 -28.56
C SER A 317 6.27 -0.80 -27.87
N PRO A 318 7.56 -0.53 -28.19
CA PRO A 318 8.68 -1.20 -27.53
C PRO A 318 8.86 -0.80 -26.06
N ARG A 319 8.18 0.27 -25.61
CA ARG A 319 8.18 0.73 -24.21
C ARG A 319 7.02 0.16 -23.38
N VAL A 320 6.12 -0.62 -23.99
CA VAL A 320 5.01 -1.28 -23.29
C VAL A 320 5.16 -2.80 -23.46
N THR A 321 5.44 -3.49 -22.35
CA THR A 321 5.60 -4.95 -22.34
C THR A 321 4.44 -5.62 -21.65
N TYR A 322 4.16 -6.86 -22.03
CA TYR A 322 3.13 -7.69 -21.43
C TYR A 322 3.76 -8.68 -20.45
N ALA A 323 3.19 -8.81 -19.26
CA ALA A 323 3.60 -9.78 -18.25
C ALA A 323 2.38 -10.48 -17.64
N THR A 324 2.57 -11.64 -17.04
CA THR A 324 1.49 -12.41 -16.39
C THR A 324 1.95 -13.05 -15.10
N PHE A 325 1.02 -13.30 -14.19
CA PHE A 325 1.18 -14.29 -13.13
C PHE A 325 0.08 -15.35 -13.21
N ASP A 326 0.34 -16.54 -12.66
CA ASP A 326 -0.59 -17.67 -12.62
C ASP A 326 -1.51 -17.62 -11.40
N GLU A 327 -2.54 -18.48 -11.43
CA GLU A 327 -3.33 -18.75 -10.23
C GLU A 327 -2.55 -19.65 -9.28
N PHE A 328 -2.72 -19.45 -7.98
CA PHE A 328 -2.06 -20.26 -6.95
C PHE A 328 -3.11 -21.01 -6.13
N PRO A 329 -3.49 -22.25 -6.49
CA PRO A 329 -4.48 -23.03 -5.76
C PRO A 329 -4.16 -23.13 -4.27
N GLY A 330 -5.17 -22.90 -3.42
CA GLY A 330 -5.02 -22.85 -1.96
C GLY A 330 -4.32 -21.58 -1.42
N GLY A 331 -3.94 -20.66 -2.30
CA GLY A 331 -3.18 -19.46 -1.96
C GLY A 331 -4.02 -18.21 -1.67
N TYR A 332 -5.34 -18.35 -1.43
CA TYR A 332 -6.26 -17.22 -1.31
C TYR A 332 -7.13 -17.29 -0.04
N VAL A 333 -7.29 -16.14 0.61
CA VAL A 333 -7.99 -15.91 1.89
C VAL A 333 -8.82 -14.63 1.82
N ALA A 334 -9.56 -14.26 2.87
CA ALA A 334 -10.25 -12.97 2.97
C ALA A 334 -11.05 -12.56 1.71
N ASP A 335 -11.90 -13.45 1.21
CA ASP A 335 -12.73 -13.30 0.00
C ASP A 335 -11.93 -13.35 -1.31
N GLY A 336 -10.96 -14.25 -1.38
CA GLY A 336 -10.21 -14.53 -2.62
C GLY A 336 -8.96 -13.68 -2.83
N HIS A 337 -8.43 -13.06 -1.78
CA HIS A 337 -7.20 -12.27 -1.81
C HIS A 337 -5.95 -13.12 -1.56
N PRO A 338 -4.79 -12.82 -2.18
CA PRO A 338 -3.59 -13.61 -2.03
C PRO A 338 -3.07 -13.59 -0.59
N THR A 339 -2.63 -14.74 -0.08
CA THR A 339 -1.84 -14.80 1.16
C THR A 339 -0.47 -14.13 0.97
N VAL A 340 0.24 -13.85 2.06
CA VAL A 340 1.66 -13.41 2.00
C VAL A 340 2.52 -14.37 1.16
N GLU A 341 2.32 -15.68 1.31
CA GLU A 341 3.05 -16.69 0.52
C GLU A 341 2.73 -16.57 -0.97
N THR A 342 1.46 -16.38 -1.32
CA THR A 342 1.05 -16.17 -2.71
C THR A 342 1.60 -14.86 -3.27
N HIS A 343 1.65 -13.79 -2.48
CA HIS A 343 2.32 -12.55 -2.90
C HIS A 343 3.80 -12.75 -3.21
N ARG A 344 4.52 -13.59 -2.46
CA ARG A 344 5.91 -13.96 -2.79
C ARG A 344 5.98 -14.73 -4.11
N LYS A 345 5.13 -15.74 -4.30
CA LYS A 345 5.07 -16.51 -5.56
C LYS A 345 4.73 -15.62 -6.77
N MET A 346 3.80 -14.68 -6.59
CA MET A 346 3.50 -13.64 -7.59
C MET A 346 4.76 -12.81 -7.90
N ALA A 347 5.44 -12.29 -6.88
CA ALA A 347 6.66 -11.52 -7.05
C ALA A 347 7.75 -12.32 -7.80
N ASP A 348 7.94 -13.61 -7.47
CA ASP A 348 8.88 -14.51 -8.14
C ASP A 348 8.56 -14.74 -9.62
N GLN A 349 7.28 -14.80 -9.99
CA GLN A 349 6.88 -14.89 -11.39
C GLN A 349 6.99 -13.55 -12.13
N ILE A 350 6.62 -12.44 -11.49
CA ILE A 350 6.59 -11.11 -12.12
C ILE A 350 8.00 -10.58 -12.35
N LEU A 351 8.88 -10.70 -11.35
CA LEU A 351 10.20 -10.06 -11.33
C LEU A 351 11.05 -10.37 -12.57
N PRO A 352 11.18 -11.63 -13.05
CA PRO A 352 11.95 -11.96 -14.25
C PRO A 352 11.37 -11.39 -15.55
N GLN A 353 10.09 -10.99 -15.56
CA GLN A 353 9.41 -10.41 -16.72
C GLN A 353 9.54 -8.88 -16.77
N LEU A 354 10.09 -8.24 -15.73
CA LEU A 354 10.27 -6.79 -15.71
C LEU A 354 11.50 -6.39 -16.53
N PRO A 355 11.35 -5.53 -17.54
CA PRO A 355 12.39 -5.35 -18.54
C PRO A 355 13.55 -4.49 -18.05
N GLY A 356 14.78 -4.94 -18.30
CA GLY A 356 16.00 -4.15 -18.06
C GLY A 356 16.43 -4.07 -16.59
N LEU A 357 15.78 -4.82 -15.70
CA LEU A 357 16.05 -4.83 -14.27
C LEU A 357 16.68 -6.16 -13.90
N LYS A 358 17.89 -6.11 -13.31
CA LYS A 358 18.55 -7.29 -12.73
C LYS A 358 18.46 -7.18 -11.21
N PRO A 359 18.16 -8.28 -10.48
CA PRO A 359 18.21 -8.28 -9.03
C PRO A 359 19.54 -7.73 -8.51
N SER A 360 19.51 -7.00 -7.41
CA SER A 360 20.75 -6.50 -6.81
C SER A 360 21.66 -7.70 -6.47
N ARG A 361 22.91 -7.67 -6.92
CA ARG A 361 23.87 -8.78 -6.76
C ARG A 361 24.33 -9.00 -5.31
N ASN A 362 23.89 -8.18 -4.37
CA ASN A 362 24.34 -8.19 -2.99
C ASN A 362 23.23 -8.70 -2.07
N ARG A 363 23.04 -10.02 -2.00
CA ARG A 363 22.41 -10.72 -0.86
C ARG A 363 22.87 -12.19 -0.88
N ARG A 364 23.90 -12.48 -0.08
CA ARG A 364 24.00 -13.72 0.69
C ARG A 364 23.38 -13.46 2.06
#